data_AF-A0A2G9SPT6-F1
#
_entry.id   AF-A0A2G9SPT6-F1
#
_cell.length_a   1.000
_cell.length_b   1.000
_cell.length_c   1.000
_cell.angle_alpha   90.00
_cell.angle_beta   90.00
_cell.angle_gamma   90.00
#
_symmetry.space_group_name_H-M   'P 1'
#
loop_
_entity.id
_entity.type
_entity.pdbx_description
1 polymer ?
#
loop_
_entity_poly.entity_id
_entity_poly.type
_entity_poly.pdbx_seq_one_letter_code
_entity_poly.pdbx_strand_id
1 'polypeptide(L)'
;MLFLLLVGCQEKSNFEDFVRAEQQINERQQDILRQSDELNKLIREVNKKFPDKKITLDTALGFTKEQEELLLTMIQQEKDVSTKGLLQKVIDTEKQIEDLQKKIKEITDKLPAPHVVKKGETHRQIAMEYLMNVHKLDEKKAKELVDRVALIDAMEVGYNVWLYYNDGVFGTFVTQGEAKISPYKLSRMIRRRELERARQEGVEEGIRQAQQPTSPSPAFPDTGKQQ
;
A
#
# COMPACT_ATOMS: atom_id res chain seq x y z
N MET A 1 -25.23 32.56 -28.31
CA MET A 1 -23.93 32.35 -27.64
C MET A 1 -23.83 30.86 -27.34
N LEU A 2 -23.19 30.10 -28.24
CA LEU A 2 -23.13 28.63 -28.19
C LEU A 2 -21.80 28.25 -27.54
N PHE A 3 -21.83 27.69 -26.33
CA PHE A 3 -20.64 27.16 -25.67
C PHE A 3 -20.22 25.86 -26.36
N LEU A 4 -19.14 25.93 -27.14
CA LEU A 4 -18.40 24.76 -27.60
C LEU A 4 -17.70 24.14 -26.40
N LEU A 5 -18.19 22.96 -25.99
CA LEU A 5 -17.46 22.05 -25.12
C LEU A 5 -16.20 21.61 -25.87
N LEU A 6 -15.05 22.15 -25.46
CA LEU A 6 -13.75 21.62 -25.82
C LEU A 6 -13.61 20.25 -25.16
N VAL A 7 -14.11 19.22 -25.84
CA VAL A 7 -13.70 17.84 -25.58
C VAL A 7 -12.25 17.76 -26.05
N GLY A 8 -11.32 18.02 -25.12
CA GLY A 8 -9.91 17.75 -25.35
C GLY A 8 -9.77 16.30 -25.76
N CYS A 9 -9.27 16.06 -26.97
CA CYS A 9 -8.76 14.75 -27.35
C CYS A 9 -7.59 14.45 -26.41
N GLN A 10 -7.86 13.75 -25.30
CA GLN A 10 -6.81 13.00 -24.64
C GLN A 10 -6.37 11.94 -25.65
N GLU A 11 -5.13 12.06 -26.09
CA GLU A 11 -4.42 11.02 -26.83
C GLU A 11 -4.63 9.70 -26.09
N LYS A 12 -5.21 8.70 -26.75
CA LYS A 12 -5.51 7.42 -26.11
C LYS A 12 -4.19 6.78 -25.68
N SER A 13 -3.87 6.83 -24.38
CA SER A 13 -2.71 6.11 -23.84
C SER A 13 -2.83 4.64 -24.24
N ASN A 14 -1.77 4.07 -24.79
CA ASN A 14 -1.79 2.64 -25.11
C ASN A 14 -1.63 1.81 -23.82
N PHE A 15 -1.83 0.49 -23.91
CA PHE A 15 -1.70 -0.38 -22.74
C PHE A 15 -0.29 -0.37 -22.15
N GLU A 16 0.74 -0.22 -22.97
CA GLU A 16 2.13 -0.17 -22.51
C GLU A 16 2.41 1.06 -21.65
N ASP A 17 1.82 2.21 -21.99
CA ASP A 17 1.91 3.44 -21.18
C ASP A 17 1.21 3.26 -19.83
N PHE A 18 0.07 2.58 -19.82
CA PHE A 18 -0.66 2.26 -18.59
C PHE A 18 0.18 1.36 -17.66
N VAL A 19 0.76 0.28 -18.22
CA VAL A 19 1.64 -0.63 -17.48
C VAL A 19 2.91 0.08 -17.00
N ARG A 20 3.49 0.95 -17.84
CA ARG A 20 4.67 1.74 -17.46
C ARG A 20 4.35 2.70 -16.32
N ALA A 21 3.18 3.34 -16.35
CA ALA A 21 2.72 4.21 -15.29
C ALA A 21 2.54 3.43 -13.98
N GLU A 22 1.89 2.26 -14.04
CA GLU A 22 1.74 1.35 -12.90
C GLU A 22 3.10 1.01 -12.28
N GLN A 23 4.06 0.55 -13.10
CA GLN A 23 5.40 0.18 -12.63
C GLN A 23 6.11 1.36 -11.95
N GLN A 24 6.12 2.53 -12.59
CA GLN A 24 6.77 3.73 -12.06
C GLN A 24 6.13 4.22 -10.76
N ILE A 25 4.80 4.12 -10.64
CA ILE A 25 4.07 4.46 -9.43
C ILE A 25 4.41 3.45 -8.33
N ASN A 26 4.39 2.16 -8.62
CA ASN A 26 4.69 1.10 -7.66
C ASN A 26 6.11 1.23 -7.09
N GLU A 27 7.12 1.46 -7.93
CA GLU A 27 8.50 1.72 -7.51
C GLU A 27 8.58 2.91 -6.54
N ARG A 28 7.96 4.04 -6.91
CA ARG A 28 7.97 5.26 -6.10
C ARG A 28 7.22 5.08 -4.77
N GLN A 29 6.11 4.34 -4.76
CA GLN A 29 5.39 4.00 -3.53
C GLN A 29 6.24 3.15 -2.59
N GLN A 30 7.00 2.19 -3.12
CA GLN A 30 7.94 1.40 -2.31
C GLN A 30 9.07 2.27 -1.73
N ASP A 31 9.59 3.21 -2.52
CA ASP A 31 10.58 4.17 -2.05
C ASP A 31 10.03 5.10 -0.97
N ILE A 32 8.81 5.64 -1.15
CA ILE A 32 8.10 6.44 -0.12
C ILE A 32 8.00 5.65 1.18
N LEU A 33 7.66 4.36 1.12
CA LEU A 33 7.56 3.55 2.33
C LEU A 33 8.91 3.33 3.00
N ARG A 34 9.97 3.11 2.22
CA ARG A 34 11.33 2.96 2.75
C ARG A 34 11.76 4.25 3.46
N GLN A 35 11.54 5.39 2.82
CA GLN A 35 11.87 6.71 3.38
C GLN A 35 10.99 7.03 4.60
N SER A 36 9.70 6.68 4.57
CA SER A 36 8.80 6.84 5.71
C SER A 36 9.25 6.00 6.91
N ASP A 37 9.68 4.76 6.69
CA ASP A 37 10.20 3.89 7.75
C ASP A 37 11.49 4.49 8.37
N GLU A 38 12.34 5.14 7.55
CA GLU A 38 13.55 5.83 8.02
C GLU A 38 13.23 7.12 8.78
N LEU A 39 12.35 7.96 8.24
CA LEU A 39 11.85 9.17 8.90
C LEU A 39 11.28 8.86 10.29
N ASN A 40 10.49 7.78 10.41
CA ASN A 40 9.96 7.31 11.69
C ASN A 40 11.06 6.90 12.68
N LYS A 41 12.23 6.41 12.24
CA LYS A 41 13.38 6.16 13.14
C LYS A 41 14.02 7.47 13.56
N LEU A 42 14.31 8.36 12.60
CA LEU A 42 14.95 9.64 12.87
C LEU A 42 14.13 10.49 13.85
N ILE A 43 12.80 10.56 13.67
CA ILE A 43 11.91 11.25 14.60
C ILE A 43 11.96 10.64 16.00
N ARG A 44 12.02 9.31 16.13
CA ARG A 44 12.17 8.66 17.44
C ARG A 44 13.49 9.02 18.10
N GLU A 45 14.57 9.15 17.34
CA GLU A 45 15.87 9.59 17.86
C GLU A 45 15.85 11.05 18.29
N VAL A 46 15.26 11.93 17.47
CA VAL A 46 15.05 13.35 17.82
C VAL A 46 14.20 13.46 19.08
N ASN A 47 13.08 12.76 19.17
CA ASN A 47 12.20 12.81 20.35
C ASN A 47 12.84 12.28 21.64
N LYS A 48 13.85 11.39 21.54
CA LYS A 48 14.65 10.99 22.70
C LYS A 48 15.56 12.11 23.19
N LYS A 49 16.10 12.91 22.26
CA LYS A 49 16.97 14.06 22.58
C LYS A 49 16.17 15.30 23.01
N PHE A 50 14.95 15.46 22.50
CA PHE A 50 14.08 16.60 22.76
C PHE A 50 12.73 16.13 23.34
N PRO A 51 12.71 15.64 24.60
CA PRO A 51 11.48 15.12 25.21
C PRO A 51 10.37 16.17 25.37
N ASP A 52 10.73 17.45 25.49
CA ASP A 52 9.81 18.58 25.68
C ASP A 52 9.33 19.20 24.36
N LYS A 53 9.95 18.84 23.22
CA LYS A 53 9.62 19.34 21.87
C LYS A 53 9.39 18.17 20.93
N LYS A 54 8.40 17.33 21.26
CA LYS A 54 8.11 16.13 20.48
C LYS A 54 7.57 16.47 19.10
N ILE A 55 8.14 15.81 18.11
CA ILE A 55 7.69 15.83 16.73
C ILE A 55 6.84 14.58 16.52
N THR A 56 5.63 14.76 16.01
CA THR A 56 4.73 13.68 15.62
C THR A 56 4.57 13.66 14.11
N LEU A 57 4.25 12.50 13.54
CA LEU A 57 3.78 12.41 12.17
C LEU A 57 2.27 12.22 12.23
N ASP A 58 1.51 13.05 11.50
CA ASP A 58 0.05 12.97 11.48
C ASP A 58 -0.50 11.85 10.56
N THR A 59 0.40 10.95 10.12
CA THR A 59 0.22 9.78 9.24
C THR A 59 0.13 10.06 7.75
N ALA A 60 0.89 9.25 6.98
CA ALA A 60 0.99 9.04 5.53
C ALA A 60 1.11 10.25 4.57
N LEU A 61 0.76 11.45 4.99
CA LEU A 61 0.71 12.68 4.19
C LEU A 61 1.88 13.63 4.47
N GLY A 62 2.84 13.20 5.28
CA GLY A 62 4.03 13.98 5.61
C GLY A 62 3.88 14.83 6.88
N PHE A 63 4.75 15.83 7.02
CA PHE A 63 4.71 16.85 8.06
C PHE A 63 3.67 17.93 7.75
N THR A 64 3.04 18.48 8.79
CA THR A 64 2.31 19.75 8.65
C THR A 64 3.29 20.91 8.51
N LYS A 65 2.83 22.05 8.00
CA LYS A 65 3.66 23.27 7.90
C LYS A 65 4.22 23.69 9.25
N GLU A 66 3.43 23.56 10.31
CA GLU A 66 3.84 23.89 11.67
C GLU A 66 4.95 22.96 12.18
N GLN A 67 4.91 21.68 11.78
CA GLN A 67 5.94 20.70 12.12
C GLN A 67 7.24 20.97 11.36
N GLU A 68 7.16 21.38 10.09
CA GLU A 68 8.32 21.81 9.30
C GLU A 68 8.97 23.07 9.89
N GLU A 69 8.17 24.08 10.24
CA GLU A 69 8.66 25.32 10.87
C GLU A 69 9.31 25.07 12.24
N LEU A 70 8.74 24.16 13.05
CA LEU A 70 9.34 23.73 14.31
C LEU A 70 10.70 23.10 14.08
N LEU A 71 10.82 22.18 13.11
CA LEU A 71 12.09 21.53 12.75
C LEU A 71 13.14 22.54 12.29
N LEU A 72 12.77 23.47 11.42
CA LEU A 72 13.66 24.53 10.95
C LEU A 72 14.15 25.42 12.10
N THR A 73 13.26 25.77 13.02
CA THR A 73 13.60 26.55 14.22
C THR A 73 14.56 25.77 15.11
N MET A 74 14.33 24.47 15.32
CA MET A 74 15.24 23.61 16.09
C MET A 74 16.63 23.55 15.45
N ILE A 75 16.74 23.42 14.12
CA ILE A 75 18.02 23.42 13.40
C ILE A 75 18.79 24.73 13.56
N GLN A 76 18.09 25.87 13.54
CA GLN A 76 18.72 27.18 13.69
C GLN A 76 19.25 27.41 15.11
N GLN A 77 18.52 26.92 16.12
CA GLN A 77 18.88 27.08 17.53
C GLN A 77 19.91 26.05 18.00
N GLU A 78 20.03 24.91 17.32
CA GLU A 78 20.93 23.84 17.69
C GLU A 78 22.41 24.19 17.44
N LYS A 79 23.23 24.00 18.49
CA LYS A 79 24.67 24.27 18.47
C LYS A 79 25.50 22.99 18.30
N ASP A 80 24.98 21.85 18.76
CA ASP A 80 25.63 20.56 18.58
C ASP A 80 25.54 20.10 17.12
N VAL A 81 26.70 19.97 16.47
CA VAL A 81 26.80 19.61 15.05
C VAL A 81 26.14 18.25 14.76
N SER A 82 26.27 17.29 15.69
CA SER A 82 25.68 15.96 15.55
C SER A 82 24.15 16.01 15.56
N THR A 83 23.57 16.73 16.52
CA THR A 83 22.12 16.90 16.65
C THR A 83 21.55 17.75 15.52
N LYS A 84 22.26 18.79 15.09
CA LYS A 84 21.90 19.56 13.90
C LYS A 84 21.87 18.68 12.65
N GLY A 85 22.85 17.79 12.49
CA GLY A 85 22.87 16.81 11.40
C GLY A 85 21.70 15.83 11.45
N LEU A 86 21.29 15.39 12.64
CA LEU A 86 20.12 14.53 12.82
C LEU A 86 18.82 15.25 12.41
N LEU A 87 18.62 16.48 12.85
CA LEU A 87 17.45 17.30 12.49
C LEU A 87 17.41 17.61 10.99
N GLN A 88 18.57 17.88 10.38
CA GLN A 88 18.67 18.10 8.92
C GLN A 88 18.26 16.85 8.14
N LYS A 89 18.69 15.66 8.58
CA LYS A 89 18.27 14.39 7.96
C LYS A 89 16.76 14.17 8.02
N VAL A 90 16.08 14.61 9.08
CA VAL A 90 14.61 14.54 9.17
C VAL A 90 13.96 15.36 8.05
N ILE A 91 14.38 16.62 7.88
CA ILE A 91 13.86 17.50 6.81
C ILE A 91 14.21 16.95 5.42
N ASP A 92 15.44 16.51 5.21
CA ASP A 92 15.88 16.01 3.90
C ASP A 92 15.11 14.74 3.50
N THR A 93 14.85 13.86 4.46
CA THR A 93 14.07 12.63 4.22
C THR A 93 12.61 12.96 3.89
N GLU A 94 12.03 13.95 4.56
CA GLU A 94 10.68 14.40 4.24
C GLU A 94 10.59 14.95 2.81
N LYS A 95 11.51 15.84 2.42
CA LYS A 95 11.54 16.40 1.07
C LYS A 95 11.66 15.32 -0.01
N GLN A 96 12.42 14.26 0.27
CA GLN A 96 12.50 13.11 -0.64
C GLN A 96 11.14 12.41 -0.81
N ILE A 97 10.35 12.29 0.26
CA ILE A 97 8.99 11.73 0.20
C ILE A 97 8.09 12.64 -0.62
N GLU A 98 8.10 13.95 -0.38
CA GLU A 98 7.31 14.93 -1.14
C GLU A 98 7.65 14.91 -2.64
N ASP A 99 8.94 14.86 -2.99
CA ASP A 99 9.41 14.77 -4.38
C ASP A 99 8.90 13.49 -5.06
N LEU A 100 8.90 12.36 -4.34
CA LEU A 100 8.36 11.09 -4.85
C LEU A 100 6.84 11.17 -5.05
N GLN A 101 6.11 11.79 -4.13
CA GLN A 101 4.67 12.01 -4.25
C GLN A 101 4.34 12.92 -5.44
N LYS A 102 5.11 13.99 -5.64
CA LYS A 102 4.96 14.87 -6.81
C LYS A 102 5.18 14.12 -8.11
N LYS A 103 6.21 13.27 -8.20
CA LYS A 103 6.45 12.43 -9.37
C LYS A 103 5.32 11.43 -9.63
N ILE A 104 4.72 10.85 -8.58
CA ILE A 104 3.51 10.03 -8.72
C ILE A 104 2.39 10.88 -9.31
N LYS A 105 2.17 12.09 -8.79
CA LYS A 105 1.14 13.02 -9.27
C LYS A 105 1.33 13.34 -10.76
N GLU A 106 2.55 13.65 -11.19
CA GLU A 106 2.87 13.94 -12.59
C GLU A 106 2.58 12.77 -13.54
N ILE A 107 2.72 11.53 -13.07
CA ILE A 107 2.33 10.33 -13.82
C ILE A 107 0.81 10.21 -13.86
N THR A 108 0.15 10.33 -12.71
CA THR A 108 -1.31 10.16 -12.60
C THR A 108 -2.11 11.25 -13.32
N ASP A 109 -1.58 12.47 -13.42
CA ASP A 109 -2.21 13.57 -14.16
C ASP A 109 -2.31 13.29 -15.68
N LYS A 110 -1.53 12.32 -16.19
CA LYS A 110 -1.55 11.89 -17.60
C LYS A 110 -2.48 10.71 -17.86
N LEU A 111 -2.97 10.06 -16.80
CA LEU A 111 -3.87 8.92 -16.91
C LEU A 111 -5.33 9.38 -17.00
N PRO A 112 -6.23 8.56 -17.57
CA PRO A 112 -7.66 8.79 -17.46
C PRO A 112 -8.11 8.87 -16.00
N ALA A 113 -9.14 9.68 -15.72
CA ALA A 113 -9.61 9.89 -14.36
C ALA A 113 -9.89 8.56 -13.64
N PRO A 114 -9.39 8.38 -12.40
CA PRO A 114 -9.59 7.15 -11.66
C PRO A 114 -11.02 7.07 -11.10
N HIS A 115 -11.42 5.85 -10.73
CA HIS A 115 -12.57 5.67 -9.85
C HIS A 115 -12.13 5.88 -8.40
N VAL A 116 -12.80 6.79 -7.69
CA VAL A 116 -12.56 7.02 -6.26
C VAL A 116 -13.42 6.06 -5.44
N VAL A 117 -12.76 5.22 -4.64
CA VAL A 117 -13.39 4.17 -3.84
C VAL A 117 -14.32 4.74 -2.80
N LYS A 118 -15.55 4.22 -2.78
CA LYS A 118 -16.58 4.52 -1.80
C LYS A 118 -16.72 3.37 -0.80
N LYS A 119 -17.44 3.64 0.28
CA LYS A 119 -17.66 2.68 1.36
C LYS A 119 -18.32 1.41 0.84
N GLY A 120 -17.65 0.27 1.08
CA GLY A 120 -18.15 -1.06 0.75
C GLY A 120 -17.87 -1.52 -0.69
N GLU A 121 -17.25 -0.68 -1.52
CA GLU A 121 -16.83 -1.09 -2.86
C GLU A 121 -15.59 -1.99 -2.79
N THR A 122 -15.58 -3.03 -3.61
CA THR A 122 -14.43 -3.91 -3.81
C THR A 122 -13.75 -3.61 -5.15
N HIS A 123 -12.46 -3.90 -5.25
CA HIS A 123 -11.72 -3.73 -6.51
C HIS A 123 -12.39 -4.51 -7.67
N ARG A 124 -12.86 -5.73 -7.39
CA ARG A 124 -13.59 -6.55 -8.37
C ARG A 124 -14.87 -5.90 -8.86
N GLN A 125 -15.70 -5.36 -7.96
CA GLN A 125 -16.95 -4.70 -8.35
C GLN A 125 -16.69 -3.51 -9.25
N ILE A 126 -15.75 -2.65 -8.87
CA ILE A 126 -15.34 -1.47 -9.66
C ILE A 126 -14.88 -1.88 -11.06
N ALA A 127 -14.02 -2.91 -11.16
CA ALA A 127 -13.53 -3.44 -12.42
C ALA A 127 -14.65 -4.03 -13.31
N MET A 128 -15.57 -4.81 -12.74
CA MET A 128 -16.71 -5.37 -13.47
C MET A 128 -17.64 -4.27 -13.98
N GLU A 129 -17.99 -3.30 -13.11
CA GLU A 129 -18.85 -2.18 -13.48
C GLU A 129 -18.24 -1.33 -14.59
N TYR A 130 -16.93 -1.07 -14.55
CA TYR A 130 -16.24 -0.36 -15.63
C TYR A 130 -16.37 -1.08 -16.97
N LEU A 131 -16.08 -2.38 -17.02
CA LEU A 131 -16.15 -3.16 -18.25
C LEU A 131 -17.58 -3.29 -18.79
N MET A 132 -18.57 -3.49 -17.92
CA MET A 132 -19.95 -3.69 -18.31
C MET A 132 -20.68 -2.38 -18.62
N ASN A 133 -20.48 -1.34 -17.80
CA ASN A 133 -21.25 -0.11 -17.92
C ASN A 133 -20.59 0.91 -18.85
N VAL A 134 -19.26 0.99 -18.88
CA VAL A 134 -18.53 1.94 -19.74
C VAL A 134 -18.26 1.31 -21.10
N HIS A 135 -17.72 0.08 -21.12
CA HIS A 135 -17.32 -0.60 -22.36
C HIS A 135 -18.36 -1.57 -22.93
N LYS A 136 -19.51 -1.70 -22.26
CA LYS A 136 -20.67 -2.48 -22.73
C LYS A 136 -20.34 -3.95 -23.03
N LEU A 137 -19.38 -4.53 -22.29
CA LEU A 137 -19.10 -5.96 -22.37
C LEU A 137 -20.19 -6.76 -21.67
N ASP A 138 -20.43 -7.97 -22.16
CA ASP A 138 -21.24 -8.94 -21.44
C ASP A 138 -20.54 -9.39 -20.15
N GLU A 139 -21.33 -9.83 -19.18
CA GLU A 139 -20.85 -10.22 -17.85
C GLU A 139 -19.79 -11.33 -17.92
N LYS A 140 -19.98 -12.33 -18.79
CA LYS A 140 -19.05 -13.45 -18.91
C LYS A 140 -17.70 -12.95 -19.40
N LYS A 141 -17.67 -12.11 -20.43
CA LYS A 141 -16.43 -11.53 -20.96
C LYS A 141 -15.75 -10.61 -19.95
N ALA A 142 -16.51 -9.77 -19.26
CA ALA A 142 -15.97 -8.91 -18.20
C ALA A 142 -15.32 -9.76 -17.10
N LYS A 143 -16.00 -10.80 -16.63
CA LYS A 143 -15.47 -11.72 -15.61
C LYS A 143 -14.18 -12.40 -16.06
N GLU A 144 -14.14 -12.90 -17.30
CA GLU A 144 -12.93 -13.52 -17.87
C GLU A 144 -11.71 -12.57 -17.89
N LEU A 145 -11.93 -11.27 -18.09
CA LEU A 145 -10.87 -10.26 -18.06
C LEU A 145 -10.43 -9.92 -16.64
N VAL A 146 -11.39 -9.73 -15.73
CA VAL A 146 -11.13 -9.39 -14.33
C VAL A 146 -10.40 -10.51 -13.60
N ASP A 147 -10.68 -11.78 -13.93
CA ASP A 147 -10.00 -12.93 -13.32
C ASP A 147 -8.52 -13.09 -13.74
N ARG A 148 -8.07 -12.36 -14.77
CA ARG A 148 -6.68 -12.43 -15.26
C ARG A 148 -5.76 -11.37 -14.67
N VAL A 149 -6.32 -10.39 -13.96
CA VAL A 149 -5.56 -9.28 -13.38
C VAL A 149 -5.38 -9.46 -11.88
N ALA A 150 -4.30 -8.90 -11.33
CA ALA A 150 -4.09 -8.86 -9.90
C ALA A 150 -5.05 -7.83 -9.27
N LEU A 151 -6.00 -8.31 -8.48
CA LEU A 151 -6.86 -7.46 -7.67
C LEU A 151 -6.27 -7.35 -6.27
N ILE A 152 -6.67 -6.28 -5.57
CA ILE A 152 -6.35 -6.10 -4.16
C ILE A 152 -7.62 -6.31 -3.36
N ASP A 153 -7.51 -7.04 -2.25
CA ASP A 153 -8.68 -7.41 -1.44
C ASP A 153 -9.08 -6.28 -0.49
N ALA A 154 -8.07 -5.62 0.10
CA ALA A 154 -8.28 -4.56 1.08
C ALA A 154 -8.39 -3.20 0.39
N MET A 155 -9.59 -2.62 0.42
CA MET A 155 -9.93 -1.34 -0.19
C MET A 155 -10.34 -0.34 0.88
N GLU A 156 -9.71 0.84 0.87
CA GLU A 156 -10.06 1.96 1.75
C GLU A 156 -10.77 3.06 0.97
N VAL A 157 -11.68 3.76 1.66
CA VAL A 157 -12.37 4.91 1.09
C VAL A 157 -11.35 5.99 0.71
N GLY A 158 -11.48 6.52 -0.50
CA GLY A 158 -10.56 7.52 -1.05
C GLY A 158 -9.40 6.94 -1.85
N TYR A 159 -9.25 5.61 -1.95
CA TYR A 159 -8.34 5.02 -2.94
C TYR A 159 -8.76 5.39 -4.36
N ASN A 160 -7.76 5.52 -5.22
CA ASN A 160 -7.94 5.74 -6.65
C ASN A 160 -7.68 4.43 -7.37
N VAL A 161 -8.71 3.89 -8.03
CA VAL A 161 -8.62 2.70 -8.90
C VAL A 161 -8.48 3.18 -10.34
N TRP A 162 -7.32 2.90 -10.91
CA TRP A 162 -7.02 3.20 -12.31
C TRP A 162 -7.45 2.02 -13.16
N LEU A 163 -8.18 2.29 -14.22
CA LEU A 163 -8.81 1.27 -15.07
C LEU A 163 -8.46 1.54 -16.52
N TYR A 164 -8.00 0.52 -17.21
CA TYR A 164 -7.73 0.55 -18.63
C TYR A 164 -8.47 -0.58 -19.32
N TYR A 165 -9.16 -0.25 -20.41
CA TYR A 165 -9.61 -1.25 -21.36
C TYR A 165 -9.52 -0.72 -22.78
N ASN A 166 -8.89 -1.50 -23.65
CA ASN A 166 -8.91 -1.30 -25.09
C ASN A 166 -8.67 -2.64 -25.80
N ASP A 167 -9.39 -2.88 -26.89
CA ASP A 167 -9.19 -4.04 -27.78
C ASP A 167 -9.04 -5.39 -27.07
N GLY A 168 -9.86 -5.64 -26.04
CA GLY A 168 -9.87 -6.90 -25.30
C GLY A 168 -8.75 -7.04 -24.26
N VAL A 169 -7.92 -6.01 -24.06
CA VAL A 169 -6.90 -5.94 -23.02
C VAL A 169 -7.44 -5.11 -21.86
N PHE A 170 -7.43 -5.68 -20.65
CA PHE A 170 -7.85 -5.02 -19.42
C PHE A 170 -6.68 -4.95 -18.43
N GLY A 171 -6.53 -3.80 -17.79
CA GLY A 171 -5.55 -3.59 -16.73
C GLY A 171 -6.13 -2.70 -15.64
N THR A 172 -5.67 -2.92 -14.40
CA THR A 172 -6.07 -2.09 -13.28
C THR A 172 -5.01 -2.08 -12.20
N PHE A 173 -4.87 -0.95 -11.52
CA PHE A 173 -4.03 -0.82 -10.33
C PHE A 173 -4.62 0.22 -9.39
N VAL A 174 -4.19 0.18 -8.12
CA VAL A 174 -4.75 1.03 -7.07
C VAL A 174 -3.67 1.91 -6.44
N THR A 175 -4.02 3.17 -6.21
CA THR A 175 -3.16 4.15 -5.54
C THR A 175 -3.88 4.76 -4.34
N GLN A 176 -3.12 5.39 -3.44
CA GLN A 176 -3.64 5.90 -2.17
C GLN A 176 -4.75 6.94 -2.31
N GLY A 177 -4.72 7.80 -3.34
CA GLY A 177 -5.69 8.90 -3.47
C GLY A 177 -5.74 9.74 -2.18
N GLU A 178 -6.94 9.95 -1.65
CA GLU A 178 -7.19 10.72 -0.42
C GLU A 178 -7.18 9.86 0.85
N ALA A 179 -6.97 8.55 0.74
CA ALA A 179 -6.98 7.67 1.89
C ALA A 179 -5.77 7.90 2.81
N LYS A 180 -5.94 7.61 4.10
CA LYS A 180 -4.91 7.80 5.14
C LYS A 180 -3.77 6.77 5.13
N ILE A 181 -3.90 5.69 4.36
CA ILE A 181 -2.93 4.59 4.35
C ILE A 181 -2.76 4.09 2.93
N SER A 182 -1.54 3.97 2.42
CA SER A 182 -1.34 3.44 1.06
C SER A 182 -1.75 1.97 0.94
N PRO A 183 -2.20 1.51 -0.24
CA PRO A 183 -2.59 0.12 -0.47
C PRO A 183 -1.49 -0.87 -0.05
N TYR A 184 -0.24 -0.60 -0.44
CA TYR A 184 0.89 -1.45 -0.08
C TYR A 184 1.11 -1.53 1.44
N LYS A 185 1.00 -0.41 2.16
CA LYS A 185 1.16 -0.39 3.62
C LYS A 185 0.05 -1.21 4.29
N LEU A 186 -1.18 -1.08 3.82
CA LEU A 186 -2.31 -1.87 4.31
C LEU A 186 -2.11 -3.37 4.05
N SER A 187 -1.77 -3.77 2.82
CA SER A 187 -1.48 -5.17 2.48
C SER A 187 -0.35 -5.75 3.33
N ARG A 188 0.73 -4.98 3.57
CA ARG A 188 1.83 -5.40 4.45
C ARG A 188 1.37 -5.58 5.89
N MET A 189 0.53 -4.68 6.40
CA MET A 189 -0.02 -4.78 7.77
C MET A 189 -0.93 -6.00 7.94
N ILE A 190 -1.82 -6.26 6.99
CA ILE A 190 -2.71 -7.43 7.00
C ILE A 190 -1.87 -8.71 6.97
N ARG A 191 -0.94 -8.82 6.01
CA ARG A 191 -0.06 -9.99 5.89
C ARG A 191 0.74 -10.26 7.17
N ARG A 192 1.25 -9.21 7.84
CA ARG A 192 1.95 -9.37 9.12
C ARG A 192 1.03 -9.94 10.20
N ARG A 193 -0.18 -9.40 10.34
CA ARG A 193 -1.16 -9.87 11.32
C ARG A 193 -1.55 -11.34 11.07
N GLU A 194 -1.75 -11.72 9.82
CA GLU A 194 -2.05 -13.11 9.45
C GLU A 194 -0.90 -14.05 9.79
N LEU A 195 0.35 -13.66 9.50
CA LEU A 195 1.53 -14.44 9.87
C LEU A 195 1.70 -14.59 11.38
N GLU A 196 1.44 -13.52 12.14
CA GLU A 196 1.48 -13.55 13.61
C GLU A 196 0.41 -14.49 14.17
N ARG A 197 -0.81 -14.45 13.61
CA ARG A 197 -1.90 -15.34 13.97
C ARG A 197 -1.56 -16.81 13.66
N ALA A 198 -1.08 -17.09 12.45
CA ALA A 198 -0.67 -18.44 12.06
C ALA A 198 0.46 -18.98 12.95
N ARG A 199 1.40 -18.11 13.37
CA ARG A 199 2.44 -18.47 14.33
C ARG A 199 1.87 -18.82 15.69
N GLN A 200 0.92 -18.03 16.21
CA GLN A 200 0.26 -18.30 17.48
C GLN A 200 -0.50 -19.63 17.44
N GLU A 201 -1.30 -19.85 16.39
CA GLU A 201 -2.04 -21.09 16.16
C GLU A 201 -1.09 -22.30 16.10
N GLY A 202 0.04 -22.20 15.40
CA GLY A 202 1.05 -23.26 15.35
C GLY A 202 1.75 -23.54 16.70
N VAL A 203 1.99 -22.50 17.52
CA VAL A 203 2.52 -22.68 18.88
C VAL A 203 1.50 -23.39 19.77
N GLU A 204 0.23 -23.00 19.71
CA GLU A 204 -0.85 -23.65 20.46
C GLU A 204 -1.04 -25.11 20.05
N GLU A 205 -1.00 -25.39 18.74
CA GLU A 205 -1.09 -26.75 18.22
C GLU A 205 0.09 -27.60 18.67
N GLY A 206 1.32 -27.06 18.62
CA GLY A 206 2.52 -27.74 19.11
C GLY A 206 2.45 -28.06 20.61
N ILE A 207 1.92 -27.14 21.42
CA ILE A 207 1.69 -27.37 22.86
C ILE A 207 0.64 -28.47 23.06
N ARG A 208 -0.46 -28.46 22.30
CA ARG A 208 -1.50 -29.50 22.37
C ARG A 208 -0.96 -30.87 22.00
N GLN A 209 -0.16 -30.97 20.94
CA GLN A 209 0.46 -32.23 20.51
C GLN A 209 1.47 -32.75 21.54
N ALA A 210 2.27 -31.87 22.16
CA ALA A 210 3.21 -32.24 23.21
C ALA A 210 2.53 -32.69 24.52
N GLN A 211 1.29 -32.24 24.78
CA GLN A 211 0.49 -32.64 25.94
C GLN A 211 -0.35 -33.90 25.69
N GLN A 212 -0.45 -34.39 24.46
CA GLN A 212 -1.08 -35.68 24.19
C GLN A 212 -0.14 -36.81 24.61
N PRO A 213 -0.56 -37.75 25.47
CA PRO A 213 0.26 -38.90 25.81
C PRO A 213 0.53 -39.73 24.56
N THR A 214 1.80 -40.00 24.26
CA THR A 214 2.19 -40.94 23.20
C THR A 214 1.49 -42.27 23.47
N SER A 215 0.57 -42.66 22.59
CA SER A 215 -0.08 -43.98 22.68
C SER A 215 1.00 -45.07 22.67
N PRO A 216 0.91 -46.10 23.54
CA PRO A 216 1.95 -47.11 23.62
C PRO A 216 2.10 -47.82 22.27
N SER A 217 3.35 -48.08 21.88
CA SER A 217 3.68 -48.82 20.65
C SER A 217 2.86 -50.11 20.56
N PRO A 218 2.33 -50.48 19.38
CA PRO A 218 1.61 -51.73 19.24
C PRO A 218 2.51 -52.89 19.65
N ALA A 219 2.05 -53.68 20.62
CA ALA A 219 2.77 -54.86 21.07
C ALA A 219 2.92 -55.83 19.89
N PHE A 220 4.16 -56.23 19.61
CA PHE A 220 4.45 -57.29 18.64
C PHE A 220 3.73 -58.57 19.08
N PRO A 221 2.97 -59.25 18.20
CA PRO A 221 2.30 -60.49 18.56
C PRO A 221 3.34 -61.56 18.87
N ASP A 222 3.28 -62.05 20.11
CA ASP A 222 4.03 -63.20 20.60
C ASP A 222 3.60 -64.44 19.77
N THR A 223 4.51 -64.93 18.92
CA THR A 223 4.30 -66.16 18.16
C THR A 223 4.60 -67.36 19.06
N GLY A 224 3.73 -67.53 20.06
CA GLY A 224 3.67 -68.72 20.89
C GLY A 224 3.28 -69.93 20.05
N LYS A 225 4.26 -70.79 19.79
CA LYS A 225 4.08 -72.14 19.23
C LYS A 225 3.04 -72.92 20.05
N GLN A 226 2.05 -73.50 19.39
CA GLN A 226 1.35 -74.68 19.90
C GLN A 226 1.40 -75.80 18.86
N GLN A 227 1.62 -76.99 19.42
CA GLN A 227 2.04 -78.26 18.83
C GLN A 227 0.98 -78.93 17.96
#